data_AF-L2F7K9-F1
#
_entry.id   AF-L2F7K9-F1
#
_cell.length_a   1.000
_cell.length_b   1.000
_cell.length_c   1.000
_cell.angle_alpha   90.00
_cell.angle_beta   90.00
_cell.angle_gamma   90.00
#
_symmetry.space_group_name_H-M   'P 1'
#
loop_
_entity.id
_entity.type
_entity.pdbx_description
1 polymer ?
#
loop_
_entity_poly.entity_id
_entity_poly.type
_entity_poly.pdbx_seq_one_letter_code
_entity_poly.pdbx_strand_id
1 'polypeptide(L)' 'MTTPLEALQKAVEIAGSRKKLAKAIGCKNQTHIGVMLNRDKQASATYALKISKATGIPTYELRPDLYEHQL' A
#
# COMPACT_ATOMS: atom_id res chain seq x y z
N MET A 1 -6.12 4.12 15.59
CA MET A 1 -6.56 4.13 14.19
C MET A 1 -5.33 4.41 13.35
N THR A 2 -4.94 3.49 12.47
CA THR A 2 -3.80 3.66 11.57
C THR A 2 -4.25 4.47 10.37
N THR A 3 -3.55 5.54 10.01
CA THR A 3 -3.88 6.28 8.78
C THR A 3 -3.49 5.48 7.53
N PRO A 4 -4.10 5.73 6.36
CA PRO A 4 -3.70 5.05 5.11
C PRO A 4 -2.24 5.23 4.74
N LEU A 5 -1.67 6.38 5.10
CA LEU A 5 -0.26 6.67 4.94
C LEU A 5 0.61 5.78 5.84
N GLU A 6 0.25 5.61 7.11
CA GLU A 6 0.98 4.73 8.04
C GLU A 6 0.86 3.26 7.62
N ALA A 7 -0.32 2.82 7.18
CA ALA A 7 -0.52 1.48 6.63
C ALA A 7 0.38 1.23 5.41
N LEU A 8 0.47 2.21 4.50
CA LEU A 8 1.35 2.11 3.33
C LEU A 8 2.84 2.14 3.70
N GLN A 9 3.25 2.94 4.70
CA GLN A 9 4.63 2.94 5.19
C GLN A 9 4.99 1.58 5.81
N LYS A 10 4.11 1.04 6.65
CA LYS A 10 4.26 -0.30 7.22
C LYS A 10 4.36 -1.38 6.14
N ALA A 11 3.60 -1.25 5.04
CA ALA A 11 3.73 -2.15 3.90
C ALA A 11 5.13 -2.13 3.29
N VAL A 12 5.76 -0.95 3.19
CA VAL A 12 7.12 -0.80 2.69
C VAL A 12 8.14 -1.41 3.65
N GLU A 13 7.93 -1.27 4.95
CA GLU A 13 8.77 -1.87 5.99
C GLU A 13 8.70 -3.40 5.97
N ILE A 14 7.50 -3.98 5.89
CA ILE A 14 7.29 -5.44 5.77
C ILE A 14 7.96 -5.98 4.50
N ALA A 15 7.83 -5.26 3.37
CA ALA A 15 8.51 -5.63 2.14
C ALA A 15 10.04 -5.38 2.19
N GLY A 16 10.53 -4.62 3.18
CA GLY A 16 11.93 -4.27 3.41
C GLY A 16 12.49 -3.13 2.55
N SER A 17 11.80 -2.71 1.48
CA SER A 17 12.10 -1.46 0.76
C SER A 17 11.01 -1.13 -0.27
N ARG A 18 10.98 0.12 -0.73
CA ARG A 18 10.08 0.57 -1.82
C ARG A 18 10.27 -0.24 -3.11
N LYS A 19 11.52 -0.59 -3.44
CA LYS A 19 11.85 -1.41 -4.62
C LYS A 19 11.33 -2.84 -4.48
N LYS A 20 11.47 -3.45 -3.30
CA LYS A 20 10.94 -4.79 -3.01
C LYS A 20 9.42 -4.80 -3.04
N LEU A 21 8.76 -3.79 -2.46
CA LEU A 21 7.30 -3.66 -2.52
C LEU A 21 6.81 -3.50 -3.97
N ALA A 22 7.43 -2.61 -4.75
CA ALA A 22 7.10 -2.42 -6.16
C ALA A 22 7.21 -3.74 -6.95
N LYS A 23 8.27 -4.52 -6.72
CA LYS A 23 8.45 -5.83 -7.34
C LYS A 23 7.36 -6.82 -6.91
N ALA A 24 7.04 -6.88 -5.61
CA ALA A 24 6.05 -7.80 -5.07
C ALA A 24 4.64 -7.56 -5.63
N ILE A 25 4.27 -6.31 -5.89
CA ILE A 25 2.96 -5.95 -6.44
C ILE A 25 2.93 -5.87 -7.98
N GLY A 26 4.03 -6.23 -8.64
CA GLY A 26 4.18 -6.17 -10.10
C GLY A 26 4.18 -4.74 -10.66
N CYS A 27 4.54 -3.74 -9.85
CA CYS A 27 4.69 -2.36 -10.30
C CYS A 27 6.04 -2.20 -11.00
N LYS A 28 6.02 -1.94 -12.32
CA LYS A 28 7.24 -1.81 -13.14
C LYS A 28 8.10 -0.60 -12.76
N ASN A 29 7.52 0.41 -12.12
CA ASN A 29 8.22 1.65 -11.78
C ASN A 29 8.18 1.92 -10.27
N GLN A 30 9.35 1.89 -9.60
CA GLN A 30 9.45 2.18 -8.16
C GLN A 30 8.97 3.59 -7.78
N THR A 31 8.96 4.55 -8.71
CA THR A 31 8.52 5.92 -8.47
C THR A 31 7.06 5.97 -8.05
N HIS A 32 6.23 5.01 -8.49
CA HIS A 32 4.83 4.92 -8.08
C HIS A 32 4.66 4.77 -6.57
N ILE A 33 5.55 4.00 -5.91
CA ILE A 33 5.52 3.87 -4.44
C ILE A 33 5.82 5.23 -3.79
N GLY A 34 6.80 5.97 -4.32
CA GLY A 34 7.13 7.30 -3.84
C GLY A 34 5.98 8.31 -4.00
N VAL A 35 5.27 8.27 -5.13
CA VAL A 35 4.10 9.12 -5.37
C VAL A 35 2.98 8.81 -4.37
N MET A 36 2.68 7.52 -4.13
CA MET A 36 1.68 7.11 -3.15
C MET A 36 2.03 7.57 -1.72
N LEU A 37 3.31 7.47 -1.31
CA LEU A 37 3.76 7.87 0.03
C LEU A 37 3.83 9.39 0.24
N ASN A 38 4.27 10.13 -0.78
CA ASN A 38 4.57 11.56 -0.64
C ASN A 38 3.39 12.45 -1.03
N ARG A 39 2.73 12.14 -2.16
CA ARG A 39 1.67 12.96 -2.73
C ARG A 39 0.28 12.46 -2.32
N ASP A 40 -0.03 11.20 -2.60
CA ASP A 40 -1.40 10.70 -2.46
C ASP A 40 -1.74 10.35 -0.99
N LYS A 41 -0.71 10.06 -0.19
CA LYS A 41 -0.80 9.64 1.23
C LYS A 41 -1.66 8.38 1.46
N GLN A 42 -1.78 7.52 0.45
CA GLN A 42 -2.55 6.28 0.49
C GLN A 42 -2.19 5.36 -0.68
N ALA A 43 -2.61 4.10 -0.63
CA ALA A 43 -2.38 3.16 -1.74
C ALA A 43 -3.28 3.50 -2.95
N SER A 44 -2.75 3.35 -4.16
CA SER A 44 -3.61 3.42 -5.36
C SER A 44 -4.61 2.26 -5.39
N ALA A 45 -5.83 2.50 -5.90
CA ALA A 45 -6.91 1.52 -5.98
C ALA A 45 -6.46 0.20 -6.64
N THR A 46 -5.73 0.30 -7.75
CA THR A 46 -5.21 -0.83 -8.52
C THR A 46 -4.20 -1.68 -7.75
N TYR A 47 -3.53 -1.09 -6.76
CA TYR A 47 -2.45 -1.73 -6.02
C TYR A 47 -2.83 -2.10 -4.59
N ALA A 48 -3.89 -1.53 -4.00
CA ALA A 48 -4.30 -1.79 -2.62
C ALA A 48 -4.46 -3.30 -2.32
N LEU A 49 -5.20 -4.02 -3.16
CA LEU A 49 -5.35 -5.48 -3.05
C LEU A 49 -4.03 -6.25 -3.21
N LYS A 50 -3.14 -5.78 -4.09
CA LYS A 50 -1.84 -6.43 -4.33
C LYS A 50 -0.89 -6.21 -3.16
N ILE A 51 -0.89 -5.00 -2.61
CA ILE A 51 -0.13 -4.64 -1.41
C ILE A 51 -0.63 -5.50 -0.24
N SER A 52 -1.94 -5.56 -0.03
CA SER A 52 -2.56 -6.39 1.02
C SER A 52 -2.13 -7.85 0.92
N LYS A 53 -2.21 -8.46 -0.26
CA LYS A 53 -1.74 -9.83 -0.49
C LYS A 53 -0.24 -10.02 -0.25
N ALA A 54 0.58 -9.00 -0.53
CA ALA A 54 2.03 -9.08 -0.37
C ALA A 54 2.52 -8.83 1.07
N THR A 55 1.77 -8.07 1.88
CA THR A 55 2.21 -7.61 3.21
C THR A 55 1.30 -8.04 4.36
N GLY A 56 0.12 -8.59 4.06
CA GLY A 56 -0.88 -8.95 5.06
C GLY A 56 -1.66 -7.76 5.65
N ILE A 57 -1.39 -6.53 5.19
CA ILE A 57 -2.12 -5.36 5.68
C ILE A 57 -3.54 -5.34 5.08
N PRO A 58 -4.60 -5.14 5.87
CA PRO A 58 -5.96 -5.10 5.35
C PRO A 58 -6.16 -3.98 4.31
N THR A 59 -7.01 -4.23 3.32
CA THR A 59 -7.30 -3.23 2.28
C THR A 59 -8.00 -1.99 2.81
N TYR A 60 -8.84 -2.11 3.84
CA TYR A 60 -9.49 -0.96 4.49
C TYR A 60 -8.48 -0.05 5.19
N GLU A 61 -7.34 -0.57 5.67
CA GLU A 61 -6.27 0.27 6.23
C GLU A 61 -5.54 1.03 5.13
N LEU A 62 -5.35 0.42 3.95
CA LEU A 62 -4.65 1.04 2.82
C LEU A 62 -5.52 2.02 2.03
N ARG A 63 -6.83 1.73 1.94
CA ARG A 63 -7.85 2.45 1.18
C ARG A 63 -9.24 2.35 1.83
N PRO A 64 -9.47 3.07 2.93
CA PRO A 64 -10.75 3.04 3.66
C PRO A 64 -11.92 3.60 2.81
N ASP A 65 -11.63 4.51 1.89
CA ASP A 65 -12.62 5.09 0.98
C ASP A 65 -13.07 4.16 -0.16
N LEU A 66 -12.42 3.01 -0.37
CA LEU A 66 -12.87 1.99 -1.34
C LEU A 66 -13.28 0.67 -0.70
N TYR A 67 -12.69 0.33 0.44
CA TYR A 67 -12.94 -0.93 1.11
C TYR A 67 -13.53 -0.63 2.47
N GLU A 68 -14.82 -0.94 2.62
CA GLU A 68 -15.46 -0.98 3.93
C GLU A 68 -14.81 -2.06 4.81
N HIS A 69 -14.91 -1.88 6.12
CA HIS A 69 -14.48 -2.88 7.10
C HIS A 69 -15.22 -4.18 6.80
N GLN A 70 -14.58 -5.12 6.12
CA GLN A 70 -15.10 -6.48 6.04
C GLN A 70 -15.00 -7.08 7.44
N LEU A 71 -16.18 -7.24 8.05
CA LEU A 71 -16.44 -7.92 9.33
C LEU A 71 -15.96 -9.37 9.31
#